data_AF-S4PNX0-F1
#
_entry.id   AF-S4PNX0-F1
#
_cell.length_a   1.000
_cell.length_b   1.000
_cell.length_c   1.000
_cell.angle_alpha   90.00
_cell.angle_beta   90.00
_cell.angle_gamma   90.00
#
_symmetry.space_group_name_H-M   'P 1'
#
loop_
_entity.id
_entity.type
_entity.pdbx_description
1 polymer ?
#
loop_
_entity_poly.entity_id
_entity_poly.type
_entity_poly.pdbx_seq_one_letter_code
_entity_poly.pdbx_strand_id
1 'polypeptide(L)' 'MDRPECMNDFDKLMKCAADGSDHRSCCASWGVPRNCLELCRGGTVAKSCALQHARRALACFRDSGA' A
#
# COMPACT_ATOMS: atom_id res chain seq x y z
N MET A 1 -7.98 -13.14 -4.07
CA MET A 1 -7.58 -12.13 -5.09
C MET A 1 -8.18 -12.65 -6.38
N ASP A 2 -9.51 -12.60 -6.43
CA ASP A 2 -10.32 -13.40 -7.36
C ASP A 2 -10.79 -12.57 -8.56
N ARG A 3 -10.31 -11.31 -8.62
CA ARG A 3 -10.72 -10.32 -9.61
C ARG A 3 -9.49 -9.57 -10.16
N PRO A 4 -8.68 -10.23 -11.02
CA PRO A 4 -7.41 -9.70 -11.49
C PRO A 4 -7.55 -8.40 -12.31
N GLU A 5 -8.70 -8.14 -12.92
CA GLU A 5 -8.99 -6.91 -13.66
C GLU A 5 -8.89 -5.66 -12.77
N CYS A 6 -9.11 -5.78 -11.46
CA CYS A 6 -8.96 -4.66 -10.52
C CYS A 6 -7.52 -4.21 -10.34
N MET A 7 -6.54 -5.06 -10.69
CA MET A 7 -5.13 -4.70 -10.55
C MET A 7 -4.73 -3.52 -11.44
N ASN A 8 -5.47 -3.26 -12.51
CA ASN A 8 -5.23 -2.10 -13.39
C ASN A 8 -5.54 -0.76 -12.69
N ASP A 9 -6.46 -0.76 -11.72
CA ASP A 9 -6.83 0.44 -10.96
C ASP A 9 -6.27 0.42 -9.53
N PHE A 10 -5.57 -0.64 -9.14
CA PHE A 10 -5.04 -0.82 -7.80
C PHE A 10 -4.13 0.34 -7.37
N ASP A 11 -3.22 0.80 -8.25
CA ASP A 11 -2.33 1.91 -7.94
C ASP A 11 -3.10 3.22 -7.70
N LYS A 12 -4.19 3.45 -8.45
CA LYS A 12 -5.05 4.63 -8.24
C LYS A 12 -5.75 4.55 -6.89
N LEU A 13 -6.25 3.38 -6.52
CA LEU A 13 -6.90 3.14 -5.23
C LEU A 13 -5.91 3.35 -4.08
N MET A 14 -4.70 2.79 -4.18
CA MET A 14 -3.67 2.95 -3.15
C MET A 14 -3.20 4.40 -3.02
N LYS A 15 -3.03 5.12 -4.14
CA LYS A 15 -2.72 6.55 -4.14
C LYS A 15 -3.77 7.39 -3.44
N CYS A 16 -5.05 7.12 -3.72
CA CYS A 16 -6.15 7.82 -3.07
C CYS A 16 -6.24 7.46 -1.57
N ALA A 17 -6.11 6.19 -1.23
CA ALA A 17 -6.22 5.71 0.15
C ALA A 17 -5.06 6.18 1.05
N ALA A 18 -3.88 6.38 0.47
CA ALA A 18 -2.74 6.97 1.17
C ALA A 18 -2.86 8.48 1.40
N ASP A 19 -3.96 9.12 0.94
CA ASP A 19 -4.35 10.53 1.15
C ASP A 19 -3.31 11.65 0.85
N GLY A 20 -2.14 11.28 0.31
CA GLY A 20 -0.99 12.17 0.14
C GLY A 20 0.04 12.06 1.26
N SER A 21 -0.25 11.31 2.33
CA SER A 21 0.66 11.03 3.44
C SER A 21 1.64 9.88 3.14
N ASP A 22 2.71 9.84 3.95
CA ASP A 22 3.76 8.83 3.84
C ASP A 22 3.75 7.88 5.04
N HIS A 23 3.19 6.68 4.85
CA HIS A 23 3.06 5.68 5.92
C HIS A 23 4.21 4.65 5.91
N ARG A 24 5.33 4.93 5.24
CA ARG A 24 6.46 4.00 5.14
C ARG A 24 7.01 3.59 6.51
N SER A 25 7.01 4.49 7.50
CA SER A 25 7.43 4.18 8.88
C SER A 25 6.53 3.12 9.55
N CYS A 26 5.20 3.26 9.43
CA CYS A 26 4.24 2.26 9.93
C CYS A 26 4.44 0.91 9.22
N CYS A 27 4.50 0.93 7.89
CA CYS A 27 4.70 -0.28 7.10
C CYS A 27 6.02 -1.00 7.39
N ALA A 28 7.12 -0.26 7.60
CA ALA A 28 8.40 -0.83 7.97
C ALA A 28 8.34 -1.52 9.33
N SER A 29 7.69 -0.90 10.32
CA SER A 29 7.44 -1.50 11.64
C SER A 29 6.61 -2.79 11.55
N TRP A 30 5.71 -2.88 10.56
CA TRP A 30 4.87 -4.04 10.28
C TRP A 30 5.49 -5.08 9.33
N GLY A 31 6.79 -4.94 9.02
CA GLY A 31 7.56 -5.93 8.27
C GLY A 31 7.37 -5.88 6.74
N VAL A 32 6.91 -4.76 6.18
CA VAL A 32 6.94 -4.55 4.72
C VAL A 32 8.40 -4.32 4.30
N PRO A 33 8.94 -5.11 3.36
CA PRO A 33 10.34 -4.98 2.95
C PRO A 33 10.59 -3.67 2.22
N ARG A 34 11.82 -3.17 2.30
CA ARG A 34 12.20 -1.82 1.84
C ARG A 34 11.88 -1.54 0.37
N ASN A 35 11.99 -2.56 -0.49
CA ASN A 35 11.65 -2.45 -1.91
C ASN A 35 10.13 -2.38 -2.19
N CYS A 36 9.29 -2.71 -1.23
CA CYS A 36 7.83 -2.63 -1.34
C CYS A 36 7.23 -1.42 -0.60
N LEU A 37 8.05 -0.62 0.11
CA LEU A 37 7.57 0.51 0.92
C LEU A 37 6.89 1.61 0.10
N GLU A 38 7.19 1.72 -1.20
CA GLU A 38 6.52 2.68 -2.09
C GLU A 38 4.99 2.50 -2.10
N LEU A 39 4.50 1.27 -1.91
CA LEU A 39 3.07 0.97 -1.76
C LEU A 39 2.42 1.76 -0.63
N CYS A 40 3.16 2.02 0.45
CA CYS A 40 2.68 2.65 1.68
C CYS A 40 2.62 4.18 1.63
N ARG A 41 2.93 4.75 0.47
CA ARG A 41 2.59 6.14 0.14
C ARG A 41 1.76 6.23 -1.14
N GLY A 42 1.14 5.10 -1.51
CA GLY A 42 0.35 4.97 -2.74
C GLY A 42 1.16 5.06 -4.04
N GLY A 43 2.46 4.75 -3.98
CA GLY A 43 3.33 4.67 -5.15
C GLY A 43 3.25 3.32 -5.87
N THR A 44 3.66 3.31 -7.12
CA THR A 44 3.72 2.11 -7.96
C THR A 44 4.77 1.13 -7.46
N VAL A 45 4.43 -0.15 -7.40
CA VAL A 45 5.32 -1.24 -7.00
C VAL A 45 5.15 -2.46 -7.91
N ALA A 46 6.07 -3.42 -7.79
CA ALA A 46 5.88 -4.73 -8.43
C ALA A 46 4.58 -5.38 -7.95
N LYS A 47 3.91 -6.14 -8.85
CA LYS A 47 2.67 -6.86 -8.52
C LYS A 47 2.82 -7.77 -7.29
N SER A 48 3.98 -8.38 -7.12
CA SER A 48 4.29 -9.20 -5.94
C SER A 48 4.23 -8.39 -4.63
N CYS A 49 4.68 -7.14 -4.62
CA CYS A 49 4.56 -6.26 -3.46
C CYS A 49 3.09 -5.91 -3.18
N ALA A 50 2.35 -5.52 -4.23
CA ALA A 50 0.93 -5.19 -4.12
C ALA A 50 0.13 -6.35 -3.53
N LEU A 51 0.27 -7.56 -4.09
CA LEU A 51 -0.46 -8.75 -3.66
C LEU A 51 -0.14 -9.16 -2.21
N GLN A 52 1.13 -9.07 -1.79
CA GLN A 52 1.56 -9.53 -0.47
C GLN A 52 1.34 -8.50 0.65
N HIS A 53 1.40 -7.20 0.33
CA HIS A 53 1.45 -6.14 1.34
C HIS A 53 0.28 -5.14 1.30
N ALA A 54 -0.67 -5.25 0.35
CA ALA A 54 -1.85 -4.37 0.28
C ALA A 54 -2.60 -4.27 1.61
N ARG A 55 -2.86 -5.39 2.28
CA ARG A 55 -3.57 -5.39 3.58
C ARG A 55 -2.83 -4.61 4.67
N ARG A 56 -1.50 -4.71 4.73
CA ARG A 56 -0.69 -3.98 5.72
C ARG A 56 -0.68 -2.49 5.43
N ALA A 57 -0.51 -2.11 4.16
CA ALA A 57 -0.57 -0.71 3.73
C ALA A 57 -1.93 -0.08 4.08
N LEU A 58 -3.04 -0.74 3.72
CA LEU A 58 -4.39 -0.27 4.05
C LEU A 58 -4.65 -0.15 5.56
N ALA A 59 -4.06 -1.02 6.38
CA ALA A 59 -4.16 -0.90 7.83
C ALA A 59 -3.47 0.38 8.34
N CYS A 60 -2.26 0.69 7.85
CA CYS A 60 -1.55 1.91 8.20
C CYS A 60 -2.23 3.19 7.71
N PHE A 61 -2.93 3.16 6.57
CA PHE A 61 -3.66 4.33 6.05
C PHE A 61 -4.82 4.75 6.97
N ARG A 62 -5.52 3.77 7.57
CA ARG A 62 -6.61 4.04 8.50
C ARG A 62 -6.15 4.54 9.87
N ASP A 63 -4.92 4.23 10.25
CA ASP A 63 -4.34 4.60 11.56
C ASP A 63 -3.83 6.05 11.60
N SER A 64 -4.04 6.81 10.52
CA SER A 64 -3.55 8.20 10.37
C SER A 64 -4.53 9.26 10.87
N GLY A 65 -5.49 8.85 11.71
CA GLY A 65 -6.37 9.73 12.46
C GLY A 65 -6.06 9.65 13.96
N ALA A 66 -5.10 10.45 14.41
CA ALA A 66 -5.00 10.97 15.78
C ALA A 66 -4.86 12.49 15.70
#